data_AF-A0A955DEE3-F1
#
_entry.id   AF-A0A955DEE3-F1
#
_cell.length_a   1.000
_cell.length_b   1.000
_cell.length_c   1.000
_cell.angle_alpha   90.00
_cell.angle_beta   90.00
_cell.angle_gamma   90.00
#
_symmetry.space_group_name_H-M   'P 1'
#
loop_
_entity.id
_entity.type
_entity.pdbx_description
1 polymer ?
#
loop_
_entity_poly.entity_id
_entity_poly.type
_entity_poly.pdbx_seq_one_letter_code
_entity_poly.pdbx_strand_id
1 'polypeptide(L)'
;MTNIELQITIPDDGAEASSDIDPPMIGRVVDAFYGAIRRDDVLGPIFAPRVRDWSAHLDRMRRFWSTVILRSGEYAGRPLEVHARIPGLGDADFGHWLDLWRATVTAHVPPAARIRFVQPAERMARTLA
;
A
#
# COMPACT_ATOMS: atom_id res chain seq x y z
N MET A 1 28.87 -17.52 -5.99
CA MET A 1 28.08 -16.53 -5.21
C MET A 1 26.77 -16.38 -5.95
N THR A 2 25.73 -17.10 -5.50
CA THR A 2 24.49 -17.26 -6.27
C THR A 2 23.53 -16.14 -5.88
N ASN A 3 23.23 -15.25 -6.84
CA ASN A 3 22.14 -14.28 -6.74
C ASN A 3 20.82 -15.04 -6.67
N ILE A 4 20.07 -14.85 -5.59
CA ILE A 4 18.68 -15.30 -5.48
C ILE A 4 17.82 -14.14 -5.97
N GLU A 5 17.52 -14.13 -7.27
CA GLU A 5 16.40 -13.35 -7.80
C GLU A 5 15.10 -14.05 -7.36
N LEU A 6 14.36 -13.42 -6.46
CA LEU A 6 12.98 -13.81 -6.13
C LEU A 6 12.09 -13.52 -7.34
N GLN A 7 12.05 -14.44 -8.30
CA GLN A 7 11.02 -14.47 -9.34
C GLN A 7 9.69 -14.86 -8.72
N ILE A 8 8.92 -13.86 -8.29
CA ILE A 8 7.51 -14.06 -7.95
C ILE A 8 6.74 -14.17 -9.28
N THR A 9 6.59 -15.41 -9.77
CA THR A 9 5.66 -15.72 -10.85
C THR A 9 4.27 -15.92 -10.23
N ILE A 10 3.43 -14.88 -10.29
CA ILE A 10 1.98 -15.02 -10.04
C ILE A 10 1.38 -15.60 -11.33
N PRO A 11 0.61 -16.70 -11.29
CA PRO A 11 -0.04 -17.23 -12.48
C PRO A 11 -0.97 -16.18 -13.11
N ASP A 12 -0.91 -16.09 -14.44
CA ASP A 12 -1.77 -15.25 -15.26
C ASP A 12 -3.08 -15.99 -15.51
N ASP A 13 -4.03 -15.83 -14.58
CA ASP A 13 -5.40 -16.31 -14.76
C ASP A 13 -6.14 -15.33 -15.69
N GLY A 14 -5.92 -15.50 -16.99
CA GLY A 14 -6.65 -14.78 -18.03
C GLY A 14 -8.16 -15.05 -17.93
N ALA A 15 -8.89 -14.09 -17.35
CA ALA A 15 -10.32 -13.86 -17.57
C ALA A 15 -10.74 -12.43 -17.12
N GLU A 16 -10.83 -11.52 -18.10
CA GLU A 16 -11.87 -10.47 -18.19
C GLU A 16 -12.14 -9.59 -16.94
N ALA A 17 -11.16 -8.77 -16.53
CA ALA A 17 -11.38 -7.50 -15.81
C ALA A 17 -10.23 -6.49 -16.01
N SER A 18 -9.42 -6.66 -17.07
CA SER A 18 -8.15 -5.95 -17.26
C SER A 18 -8.30 -4.50 -17.80
N SER A 19 -9.50 -3.92 -17.73
CA SER A 19 -9.83 -2.56 -18.17
C SER A 19 -9.83 -1.50 -17.05
N ASP A 20 -10.04 -1.87 -15.77
CA ASP A 20 -10.71 -0.92 -14.86
C ASP A 20 -9.89 -0.36 -13.68
N ILE A 21 -8.58 -0.61 -13.60
CA ILE A 21 -7.72 0.06 -12.59
C ILE A 21 -6.80 1.06 -13.29
N ASP A 22 -6.99 2.34 -12.99
CA ASP A 22 -6.22 3.44 -13.54
C ASP A 22 -5.50 4.25 -12.44
N PRO A 23 -4.48 5.08 -12.80
CA PRO A 23 -3.80 5.93 -11.83
C PRO A 23 -4.74 6.86 -11.05
N PRO A 24 -5.81 7.46 -11.64
CA PRO A 24 -6.82 8.19 -10.89
C PRO A 24 -7.50 7.40 -9.77
N MET A 25 -7.87 6.13 -10.00
CA MET A 25 -8.46 5.26 -8.98
C MET A 25 -7.48 5.02 -7.84
N ILE A 26 -6.22 4.71 -8.17
CA ILE A 26 -5.16 4.52 -7.17
C ILE A 26 -4.97 5.80 -6.36
N GLY A 27 -4.95 6.96 -7.02
CA GLY A 27 -4.88 8.27 -6.37
C GLY A 27 -6.00 8.48 -5.36
N ARG A 28 -7.26 8.19 -5.73
CA ARG A 28 -8.41 8.29 -4.82
C ARG A 28 -8.29 7.37 -3.61
N VAL A 29 -7.88 6.12 -3.81
CA VAL A 29 -7.68 5.17 -2.70
C VAL A 29 -6.58 5.63 -1.76
N VAL A 30 -5.43 6.06 -2.31
CA VAL A 30 -4.31 6.58 -1.51
C VAL A 30 -4.73 7.80 -0.70
N ASP A 31 -5.40 8.76 -1.33
CA ASP A 31 -5.81 10.00 -0.66
C ASP A 31 -6.82 9.73 0.46
N ALA A 32 -7.80 8.87 0.20
CA ALA A 32 -8.77 8.46 1.21
C ALA A 32 -8.11 7.71 2.37
N PHE A 33 -7.20 6.78 2.07
CA PHE A 33 -6.53 5.95 3.06
C PHE A 33 -5.64 6.77 4.00
N TYR A 34 -4.78 7.62 3.45
CA TYR A 34 -3.93 8.47 4.27
C TYR A 34 -4.72 9.59 4.95
N GLY A 35 -5.85 10.01 4.37
CA GLY A 35 -6.83 10.84 5.05
C GLY A 35 -7.40 10.16 6.31
N ALA A 36 -7.70 8.87 6.25
CA ALA A 36 -8.16 8.08 7.40
C ALA A 36 -7.04 7.93 8.44
N ILE A 37 -5.83 7.52 8.03
CA ILE A 37 -4.66 7.39 8.92
C ILE A 37 -4.42 8.68 9.73
N ARG A 38 -4.52 9.85 9.09
CA ARG A 38 -4.27 11.14 9.76
C ARG A 38 -5.23 11.45 10.91
N ARG A 39 -6.43 10.86 10.87
CA ARG A 39 -7.49 11.06 11.87
C ARG A 39 -7.60 9.87 12.83
N ASP A 40 -6.82 8.84 12.60
CA ASP A 40 -6.85 7.61 13.38
C ASP A 40 -6.05 7.78 14.67
N ASP A 41 -6.63 7.39 15.80
CA ASP A 41 -6.02 7.59 17.13
C ASP A 41 -4.82 6.67 17.39
N VAL A 42 -4.66 5.59 16.61
CA VAL A 42 -3.56 4.62 16.77
C VAL A 42 -2.44 4.94 15.77
N LEU A 43 -2.77 5.00 14.48
CA LEU A 43 -1.77 5.21 13.43
C LEU A 43 -1.40 6.69 13.26
N GLY A 44 -2.34 7.61 13.49
CA GLY A 44 -2.09 9.05 13.39
C GLY A 44 -0.84 9.49 14.17
N PRO A 45 -0.71 9.13 15.46
CA PRO A 45 0.49 9.42 16.25
C PRO A 45 1.79 8.80 15.72
N ILE A 46 1.73 7.68 14.98
CA ILE A 46 2.91 7.08 14.34
C ILE A 46 3.36 7.93 13.15
N PHE A 47 2.41 8.40 12.33
CA PHE A 47 2.71 9.19 11.14
C PHE A 47 3.03 10.66 11.45
N ALA A 48 2.37 11.28 12.42
CA ALA A 48 2.46 12.71 12.74
C ALA A 48 3.90 13.25 12.92
N PRO A 49 4.80 12.61 13.70
CA PRO A 49 6.17 13.10 13.84
C PRO A 49 7.05 12.80 12.61
N ARG A 50 6.60 11.93 11.69
CA ARG A 50 7.41 11.42 10.56
C ARG A 50 7.06 12.07 9.24
N VAL A 51 5.82 12.52 9.06
CA VAL A 51 5.33 13.14 7.83
C VAL A 51 5.05 14.62 8.07
N ARG A 52 6.03 15.46 7.71
CA ARG A 52 5.89 16.93 7.78
C ARG A 52 5.23 17.50 6.52
N ASP A 53 5.66 17.04 5.35
CA ASP A 53 5.06 17.41 4.07
C ASP A 53 4.14 16.30 3.57
N TRP A 54 2.85 16.49 3.80
CA TRP A 54 1.82 15.53 3.38
C TRP A 54 1.64 15.50 1.86
N SER A 55 1.86 16.60 1.15
CA SER A 55 1.73 16.60 -0.30
C SER A 55 2.80 15.72 -0.93
N ALA A 56 4.06 15.93 -0.55
CA ALA A 56 5.18 15.11 -1.02
C ALA A 56 5.05 13.64 -0.59
N HIS A 57 4.50 13.38 0.59
CA HIS A 57 4.24 12.02 1.05
C HIS A 57 3.18 11.32 0.19
N LEU A 58 2.05 11.98 -0.07
CA LEU A 58 0.98 11.43 -0.89
C LEU A 58 1.46 11.18 -2.33
N ASP A 59 2.22 12.10 -2.93
CA ASP A 59 2.79 11.89 -4.27
C ASP A 59 3.70 10.66 -4.33
N ARG A 60 4.52 10.45 -3.29
CA ARG A 60 5.36 9.25 -3.17
C ARG A 60 4.50 7.99 -3.03
N MET A 61 3.43 8.03 -2.24
CA MET A 61 2.55 6.89 -2.01
C MET A 61 1.72 6.53 -3.24
N ARG A 62 1.28 7.52 -4.03
CA ARG A 62 0.63 7.27 -5.32
C ARG A 62 1.56 6.52 -6.27
N ARG A 63 2.82 6.97 -6.41
CA ARG A 63 3.83 6.26 -7.23
C ARG A 63 4.12 4.85 -6.71
N PHE A 64 4.21 4.69 -5.39
CA PHE A 64 4.40 3.39 -4.76
C PHE A 64 3.26 2.43 -5.10
N TRP A 65 2.02 2.83 -4.88
CA TRP A 65 0.86 1.99 -5.15
C TRP A 65 0.64 1.75 -6.65
N SER A 66 0.93 2.72 -7.52
CA SER A 66 0.98 2.50 -8.98
C SER A 66 2.01 1.44 -9.35
N THR A 67 3.20 1.44 -8.72
CA THR A 67 4.21 0.41 -8.94
C THR A 67 3.75 -0.95 -8.45
N VAL A 68 3.11 -1.02 -7.29
CA VAL A 68 2.62 -2.28 -6.70
C VAL A 68 1.47 -2.89 -7.52
N ILE A 69 0.53 -2.07 -7.98
CA ILE A 69 -0.73 -2.52 -8.60
C ILE A 69 -0.61 -2.63 -10.12
N LEU A 70 -0.01 -1.61 -10.76
CA LEU A 70 0.09 -1.49 -12.22
C LEU A 70 1.48 -1.87 -12.75
N ARG A 71 2.45 -2.19 -11.88
CA ARG A 71 3.84 -2.46 -12.27
C ARG A 71 4.48 -1.28 -13.03
N SER A 72 4.11 -0.05 -12.68
CA SER A 72 4.56 1.17 -13.41
C SER A 72 6.07 1.46 -13.29
N GLY A 73 6.73 0.96 -12.24
CA GLY A 73 8.17 1.19 -12.00
C GLY A 73 8.51 2.61 -11.52
N GLU A 74 7.52 3.42 -11.15
CA GLU A 74 7.69 4.82 -10.78
C GLU A 74 8.20 5.05 -9.35
N TYR A 75 8.27 3.99 -8.54
CA TYR A 75 8.79 4.01 -7.18
C TYR A 75 10.08 3.20 -7.04
N ALA A 76 11.13 3.85 -6.53
CA ALA A 76 12.46 3.27 -6.34
C ALA A 76 12.93 3.29 -4.86
N GLY A 77 12.01 3.46 -3.91
CA GLY A 77 12.35 3.51 -2.48
C GLY A 77 12.58 2.13 -1.85
N ARG A 78 12.96 2.12 -0.57
CA ARG A 78 13.24 0.91 0.23
C ARG A 78 12.30 0.84 1.44
N PRO A 79 11.04 0.38 1.28
CA PRO A 79 10.04 0.42 2.33
C PRO A 79 10.47 -0.31 3.60
N LEU A 80 11.08 -1.49 3.47
CA LEU A 80 11.49 -2.32 4.60
C LEU A 80 12.43 -1.57 5.55
N GLU A 81 13.42 -0.85 5.02
CA GLU A 81 14.38 -0.09 5.83
C GLU A 81 13.73 1.08 6.57
N VAL A 82 12.70 1.69 5.98
CA VAL A 82 11.99 2.80 6.60
C VAL A 82 11.19 2.30 7.80
N HIS A 83 10.48 1.17 7.67
CA HIS A 83 9.62 0.64 8.74
C HIS A 83 10.45 0.02 9.87
N ALA A 84 11.54 -0.68 9.56
CA ALA A 84 12.43 -1.27 10.58
C ALA A 84 13.09 -0.23 11.50
N ARG A 85 13.13 1.05 11.10
CA ARG A 85 13.67 2.16 11.90
C ARG A 85 12.62 2.83 12.80
N ILE A 86 11.38 2.34 12.81
CA ILE A 86 10.29 2.88 13.63
C ILE A 86 10.21 2.04 14.92
N PRO A 87 10.63 2.58 16.07
CA PRO A 87 10.59 1.82 17.32
C PRO A 87 9.15 1.48 17.71
N GLY A 88 8.92 0.24 18.11
CA GLY A 88 7.61 -0.22 18.61
C GLY A 88 6.56 -0.50 17.54
N LEU A 89 6.89 -0.35 16.25
CA LEU A 89 6.01 -0.76 15.16
C LEU A 89 5.96 -2.29 15.10
N GLY A 90 4.76 -2.88 15.04
CA GLY A 90 4.62 -4.34 14.95
C GLY A 90 3.26 -4.83 14.47
N ASP A 91 2.99 -6.13 14.67
CA ASP A 91 1.82 -6.85 14.17
C ASP A 91 0.48 -6.12 14.39
N ALA A 92 0.27 -5.55 15.59
CA ALA A 92 -0.97 -4.85 15.92
C ALA A 92 -1.20 -3.60 15.06
N ASP A 93 -0.14 -2.82 14.82
CA ASP A 93 -0.22 -1.62 13.98
C ASP A 93 -0.49 -2.00 12.51
N PHE A 94 0.17 -3.04 12.01
CA PHE A 94 -0.06 -3.53 10.65
C PHE A 94 -1.45 -4.16 10.49
N GLY A 95 -1.97 -4.83 11.52
CA GLY A 95 -3.35 -5.29 11.57
C GLY A 95 -4.34 -4.14 11.42
N HIS A 96 -4.20 -3.10 12.23
CA HIS A 96 -5.07 -1.91 12.17
C HIS A 96 -4.94 -1.16 10.85
N TRP A 97 -3.71 -1.04 10.32
CA TRP A 97 -3.43 -0.47 9.01
C TRP A 97 -4.14 -1.25 7.88
N LEU A 98 -4.13 -2.59 7.94
CA LEU A 98 -4.84 -3.44 6.97
C LEU A 98 -6.35 -3.28 7.06
N ASP A 99 -6.90 -3.11 8.26
CA ASP A 99 -8.34 -2.92 8.44
C ASP A 99 -8.80 -1.59 7.83
N LEU A 100 -8.08 -0.50 8.07
CA LEU A 100 -8.33 0.78 7.40
C LEU A 100 -8.14 0.68 5.88
N TRP A 101 -7.14 -0.07 5.41
CA TRP A 101 -6.90 -0.26 3.98
C TRP A 101 -8.06 -1.00 3.32
N ARG A 102 -8.50 -2.12 3.90
CA ARG A 102 -9.64 -2.91 3.41
C ARG A 102 -10.94 -2.10 3.40
N ALA A 103 -11.19 -1.31 4.45
CA ALA A 103 -12.33 -0.41 4.50
C ALA A 103 -12.29 0.62 3.37
N THR A 104 -11.13 1.25 3.14
CA THR A 104 -10.93 2.24 2.07
C THR A 104 -11.11 1.62 0.69
N VAL A 105 -10.50 0.47 0.43
CA VAL A 105 -10.64 -0.27 -0.83
C VAL A 105 -12.10 -0.66 -1.07
N THR A 106 -12.83 -1.08 -0.03
CA THR A 106 -14.25 -1.42 -0.15
C THR A 106 -15.10 -0.23 -0.57
N ALA A 107 -14.81 0.96 -0.03
CA ALA A 107 -15.53 2.19 -0.34
C ALA A 107 -15.23 2.76 -1.74
N HIS A 108 -14.02 2.56 -2.26
CA HIS A 108 -13.54 3.27 -3.46
C HIS A 108 -13.26 2.38 -4.67
N VAL A 109 -13.24 1.05 -4.51
CA VAL A 109 -12.87 0.10 -5.58
C VAL A 109 -14.02 -0.87 -5.84
N PRO A 110 -14.42 -1.09 -7.12
CA PRO A 110 -15.43 -2.08 -7.48
C PRO A 110 -15.07 -3.48 -6.97
N PRO A 111 -16.04 -4.31 -6.51
CA PRO A 111 -15.78 -5.62 -5.94
C PRO A 111 -14.80 -6.50 -6.73
N ALA A 112 -14.95 -6.53 -8.06
CA ALA A 112 -14.10 -7.30 -8.96
C ALA A 112 -12.60 -6.91 -8.92
N ALA A 113 -12.28 -5.65 -8.59
CA ALA A 113 -10.92 -5.13 -8.58
C ALA A 113 -10.27 -5.10 -7.19
N ARG A 114 -11.02 -5.25 -6.10
CA ARG A 114 -10.52 -5.08 -4.71
C ARG A 114 -9.35 -5.99 -4.38
N ILE A 115 -9.37 -7.23 -4.87
CA ILE A 115 -8.34 -8.23 -4.58
C ILE A 115 -6.95 -7.77 -5.04
N ARG A 116 -6.88 -6.96 -6.12
CA ARG A 116 -5.64 -6.37 -6.66
C ARG A 116 -5.02 -5.34 -5.73
N PHE A 117 -5.80 -4.73 -4.84
CA PHE A 117 -5.33 -3.79 -3.81
C PHE A 117 -5.04 -4.50 -2.49
N VAL A 118 -5.88 -5.46 -2.09
CA VAL A 118 -5.79 -6.10 -0.77
C VAL A 118 -4.64 -7.11 -0.69
N GLN A 119 -4.49 -8.01 -1.68
CA GLN A 119 -3.45 -9.05 -1.58
C GLN A 119 -2.01 -8.50 -1.48
N PRO A 120 -1.60 -7.48 -2.26
CA PRO A 120 -0.27 -6.90 -2.09
C PRO A 120 -0.09 -6.26 -0.71
N ALA A 121 -1.12 -5.57 -0.21
CA ALA A 121 -1.11 -4.94 1.10
C ALA A 121 -0.86 -5.97 2.22
N GLU A 122 -1.57 -7.10 2.17
CA GLU A 122 -1.39 -8.19 3.15
C GLU A 122 -0.01 -8.85 3.06
N ARG A 123 0.53 -9.03 1.86
CA ARG A 123 1.92 -9.53 1.69
C ARG A 123 2.94 -8.57 2.29
N MET A 124 2.75 -7.27 2.09
CA MET A 124 3.64 -6.25 2.64
C MET A 124 3.56 -6.20 4.17
N ALA A 125 2.35 -6.19 4.74
CA ALA A 125 2.17 -6.24 6.19
C ALA A 125 2.90 -7.44 6.81
N ARG A 126 2.77 -8.65 6.25
CA ARG A 126 3.50 -9.84 6.74
C ARG A 126 5.02 -9.75 6.63
N THR A 127 5.53 -8.91 5.74
CA THR A 127 6.98 -8.75 5.51
C THR A 127 7.57 -7.65 6.39
N LEU A 128 6.75 -6.69 6.82
CA LEU A 128 7.16 -5.53 7.59
C LEU A 128 6.91 -5.65 9.08
N ALA A 129 6.04 -6.59 9.49
CA ALA A 129 5.70 -6.86 10.88
C ALA A 129 6.80 -7.61 11.64
#